data_AF-A0A438IR23-F1
#
_entry.id   AF-A0A438IR23-F1
#
_cell.length_a   1.000
_cell.length_b   1.000
_cell.length_c   1.000
_cell.angle_alpha   90.00
_cell.angle_beta   90.00
_cell.angle_gamma   90.00
#
_symmetry.space_group_name_H-M   'P 1'
#
loop_
_entity.id
_entity.type
_entity.pdbx_description
1 polymer ?
#
loop_
_entity_poly.entity_id
_entity_poly.type
_entity_poly.pdbx_seq_one_letter_code
_entity_poly.pdbx_strand_id
1 'polypeptide(L)'
;MGVFTYESEVTSSVPPAKMFKATVLDSDNLIPKIRPQDIKSVEILQGQGGPGTIKKIHFGEAALNQFLMSSKVVASPDGGCIYKNTKKYHTKAGVEISEEHVKGGKEESLALFKAIEAYLLAHPDAY
;
A
#
# COMPACT_ATOMS: atom_id res chain seq x y z
N MET A 1 8.08 5.62 -23.89
CA MET A 1 7.77 5.63 -22.44
C MET A 1 7.65 4.18 -22.00
N GLY A 2 8.33 3.78 -20.93
CA GLY A 2 8.26 2.40 -20.42
C GLY A 2 7.21 2.29 -19.31
N VAL A 3 6.55 1.14 -19.22
CA VAL A 3 5.70 0.77 -18.07
C VAL A 3 6.35 -0.43 -17.40
N PHE A 4 6.80 -0.26 -16.16
CA PHE A 4 7.32 -1.35 -15.35
C PHE A 4 6.24 -1.81 -14.38
N THR A 5 5.94 -3.10 -14.36
CA THR A 5 4.95 -3.69 -13.47
C THR A 5 5.65 -4.55 -12.42
N TYR A 6 5.34 -4.29 -11.16
CA TYR A 6 5.78 -5.06 -10.02
C TYR A 6 4.57 -5.73 -9.36
N GLU A 7 4.69 -7.02 -9.04
CA GLU A 7 3.66 -7.78 -8.35
C GLU A 7 4.23 -8.42 -7.08
N SER A 8 3.44 -8.40 -6.01
CA SER A 8 3.78 -9.04 -4.75
C SER A 8 2.57 -9.71 -4.11
N GLU A 9 2.83 -10.79 -3.40
CA GLU A 9 1.84 -11.50 -2.61
C GLU A 9 2.40 -11.75 -1.20
N VAL A 10 1.58 -11.49 -0.19
CA VAL A 10 1.92 -11.72 1.22
C VAL A 10 0.72 -12.37 1.91
N THR A 11 0.99 -13.46 2.65
CA THR A 11 0.00 -14.12 3.50
C THR A 11 -0.03 -13.49 4.88
N SER A 12 -1.22 -13.41 5.48
CA SER A 12 -1.44 -12.90 6.82
C SER A 12 -2.48 -13.75 7.54
N SER A 13 -2.36 -13.90 8.86
CA SER A 13 -3.39 -14.50 9.71
C SER A 13 -4.56 -13.55 10.00
N VAL A 14 -4.45 -12.27 9.62
CA VAL A 14 -5.51 -11.28 9.82
C VAL A 14 -6.68 -11.57 8.86
N PRO A 15 -7.94 -11.54 9.34
CA PRO A 15 -9.10 -11.75 8.49
C PRO A 15 -9.18 -10.76 7.31
N PRO A 16 -9.70 -11.17 6.15
CA PRO A 16 -9.65 -10.39 4.91
C PRO A 16 -10.39 -9.05 5.01
N ALA A 17 -11.56 -9.01 5.69
CA ALA A 17 -12.32 -7.78 5.87
C ALA A 17 -11.56 -6.74 6.69
N LYS A 18 -10.89 -7.19 7.76
CA LYS A 18 -10.07 -6.35 8.65
C LYS A 18 -8.86 -5.79 7.91
N MET A 19 -8.15 -6.66 7.18
CA MET A 19 -7.00 -6.26 6.37
C MET A 19 -7.39 -5.29 5.26
N PHE A 20 -8.52 -5.53 4.56
CA PHE A 20 -9.00 -4.64 3.50
C PHE A 20 -9.34 -3.25 4.03
N LYS A 21 -10.04 -3.17 5.17
CA LYS A 21 -10.40 -1.91 5.80
C LYS A 21 -9.14 -1.11 6.19
N ALA A 22 -8.16 -1.74 6.80
CA ALA A 22 -6.92 -1.08 7.23
C ALA A 22 -5.99 -0.67 6.07
N THR A 23 -5.84 -1.51 5.05
CA THR A 23 -4.87 -1.29 3.95
C THR A 23 -5.42 -0.53 2.76
N VAL A 24 -6.74 -0.56 2.53
CA VAL A 24 -7.37 0.04 1.34
C VAL A 24 -8.29 1.21 1.71
N LEU A 25 -9.14 1.04 2.73
CA LEU A 25 -10.15 2.05 3.06
C LEU A 25 -9.61 3.14 3.99
N ASP A 26 -8.79 2.76 4.97
CA ASP A 26 -8.36 3.62 6.09
C ASP A 26 -6.84 3.80 6.19
N SER A 27 -6.10 3.43 5.14
CA SER A 27 -4.63 3.52 5.12
C SER A 27 -4.14 4.93 5.40
N ASP A 28 -4.83 5.94 4.89
CA ASP A 28 -4.48 7.35 5.01
C ASP A 28 -4.58 7.86 6.46
N ASN A 29 -5.37 7.19 7.31
CA ASN A 29 -5.51 7.50 8.73
C ASN A 29 -4.63 6.60 9.60
N LEU A 30 -4.44 5.35 9.18
CA LEU A 30 -3.65 4.37 9.93
C LEU A 30 -2.15 4.59 9.78
N ILE A 31 -1.67 4.77 8.54
CA ILE A 31 -0.23 4.87 8.24
C ILE A 31 0.43 6.01 9.02
N PRO A 32 -0.13 7.24 9.10
CA PRO A 32 0.48 8.30 9.90
C PRO A 32 0.62 7.97 11.40
N LYS A 33 -0.19 7.05 11.94
CA LYS A 33 -0.09 6.62 13.35
C LYS A 33 1.03 5.62 13.57
N ILE A 34 1.22 4.69 12.63
CA ILE A 34 2.21 3.59 12.76
C ILE A 34 3.58 3.96 12.18
N ARG A 35 3.61 4.81 11.15
CA ARG A 35 4.80 5.25 10.42
C ARG A 35 4.63 6.72 9.96
N PRO A 36 4.72 7.69 10.89
CA PRO A 36 4.46 9.11 10.59
C PRO A 36 5.40 9.71 9.54
N GLN A 37 6.56 9.10 9.30
CA GLN A 37 7.54 9.55 8.32
C GLN A 37 7.16 9.20 6.86
N ASP A 38 6.25 8.24 6.65
CA ASP A 38 5.96 7.72 5.31
C ASP A 38 4.93 8.57 4.55
N ILE A 39 3.96 9.17 5.25
CA ILE A 39 2.92 10.04 4.67
C ILE A 39 2.99 11.42 5.31
N LYS A 40 3.30 12.43 4.50
CA LYS A 40 3.32 13.84 4.91
C LYS A 40 1.92 14.45 4.95
N SER A 41 1.11 14.18 3.92
CA SER A 41 -0.26 14.68 3.83
C SER A 41 -1.08 13.90 2.81
N VAL A 42 -2.42 13.97 2.94
CA VAL A 42 -3.38 13.39 2.01
C VAL A 42 -4.40 14.46 1.64
N GLU A 43 -4.60 14.66 0.33
CA GLU A 43 -5.57 15.60 -0.23
C GLU A 43 -6.62 14.84 -1.03
N ILE A 44 -7.91 15.09 -0.78
CA ILE A 44 -8.98 14.59 -1.65
C ILE A 44 -9.17 15.60 -2.78
N LEU A 45 -8.82 15.22 -4.00
CA LEU A 45 -8.99 16.06 -5.19
C LEU A 45 -10.42 15.98 -5.75
N GLN A 46 -11.06 14.83 -5.62
CA GLN A 46 -12.42 14.58 -6.08
C GLN A 46 -13.10 13.50 -5.23
N GLY A 47 -14.39 13.64 -4.95
CA GLY A 47 -15.18 12.65 -4.19
C GLY A 47 -15.21 12.90 -2.68
N GLN A 48 -15.75 11.95 -1.93
CA GLN A 48 -15.97 12.01 -0.47
C GLN A 48 -15.45 10.75 0.26
N GLY A 49 -14.53 10.01 -0.36
CA GLY A 49 -13.96 8.77 0.20
C GLY A 49 -14.61 7.47 -0.29
N GLY A 50 -15.73 7.54 -1.02
CA GLY A 50 -16.39 6.39 -1.66
C GLY A 50 -15.87 6.05 -3.07
N PRO A 51 -16.52 5.10 -3.79
CA PRO A 51 -16.17 4.76 -5.17
C PRO A 51 -16.09 6.00 -6.08
N GLY A 52 -15.02 6.12 -6.86
CA GLY A 52 -14.74 7.28 -7.71
C GLY A 52 -13.96 8.42 -7.06
N THR A 53 -13.58 8.28 -5.77
CA THR A 53 -12.73 9.28 -5.10
C THR A 53 -11.31 9.28 -5.68
N ILE A 54 -10.76 10.47 -5.90
CA ILE A 54 -9.35 10.67 -6.29
C ILE A 54 -8.63 11.33 -5.11
N LYS A 55 -7.59 10.68 -4.62
CA LYS A 55 -6.72 11.18 -3.55
C LYS A 55 -5.32 11.43 -4.07
N LYS A 56 -4.70 12.52 -3.63
CA LYS A 56 -3.28 12.81 -3.80
C LYS A 56 -2.59 12.62 -2.46
N ILE A 57 -1.68 11.66 -2.39
CA ILE A 57 -0.91 11.34 -1.18
C ILE A 57 0.50 11.89 -1.38
N HIS A 58 0.95 12.73 -0.46
CA HIS A 58 2.33 13.22 -0.42
C HIS A 58 3.14 12.31 0.49
N PHE A 59 4.03 11.54 -0.11
CA PHE A 59 4.89 10.63 0.64
C PHE A 59 6.15 11.32 1.17
N GLY A 60 6.78 10.71 2.17
CA GLY A 60 8.11 11.05 2.66
C GLY A 60 9.19 10.96 1.58
N GLU A 61 10.39 11.48 1.87
CA GLU A 61 11.52 11.60 0.94
C GLU A 61 12.04 10.25 0.37
N ALA A 62 11.62 9.12 0.97
CA ALA A 62 11.97 7.76 0.57
C ALA A 62 11.07 7.11 -0.51
N ALA A 63 9.97 7.76 -0.95
CA ALA A 63 9.00 7.12 -1.86
C ALA A 63 9.20 7.49 -3.34
N LEU A 64 9.22 6.48 -4.21
CA LEU A 64 9.31 6.63 -5.68
C LEU A 64 8.17 7.50 -6.24
N ASN A 65 8.54 8.44 -7.13
CA ASN A 65 7.75 9.65 -7.42
C ASN A 65 6.45 9.49 -8.25
N GLN A 66 6.14 8.34 -8.85
CA GLN A 66 4.81 8.11 -9.46
C GLN A 66 4.56 6.63 -9.79
N PHE A 67 3.51 6.04 -9.22
CA PHE A 67 3.05 4.69 -9.57
C PHE A 67 1.53 4.58 -9.46
N LEU A 68 0.94 3.67 -10.23
CA LEU A 68 -0.43 3.22 -10.02
C LEU A 68 -0.39 1.96 -9.16
N MET A 69 -1.18 1.92 -8.09
CA MET A 69 -1.28 0.76 -7.20
C MET A 69 -2.64 0.09 -7.34
N SER A 70 -2.63 -1.22 -7.45
CA SER A 70 -3.82 -2.07 -7.34
C SER A 70 -3.61 -3.05 -6.18
N SER A 71 -4.56 -3.09 -5.26
CA SER A 71 -4.52 -3.98 -4.10
C SER A 71 -5.73 -4.89 -4.10
N LYS A 72 -5.51 -6.18 -3.81
CA LYS A 72 -6.56 -7.19 -3.69
C LYS A 72 -6.32 -8.02 -2.44
N VAL A 73 -7.37 -8.21 -1.63
CA VAL A 73 -7.35 -9.10 -0.47
C VAL A 73 -8.22 -10.30 -0.79
N VAL A 74 -7.69 -11.50 -0.58
CA VAL A 74 -8.39 -12.78 -0.83
C VAL A 74 -8.39 -13.58 0.47
N ALA A 75 -9.50 -14.23 0.83
CA ALA A 75 -9.54 -15.12 2.00
C ALA A 75 -8.63 -16.35 1.78
N SER A 76 -7.96 -16.80 2.83
CA SER A 76 -7.25 -18.09 2.85
C SER A 76 -8.02 -19.14 3.67
N PRO A 77 -7.82 -20.45 3.40
CA PRO A 77 -8.56 -21.52 4.08
C PRO A 77 -8.36 -21.59 5.59
N ASP A 78 -7.26 -21.02 6.11
CA ASP A 78 -6.90 -20.95 7.53
C ASP A 78 -7.57 -19.78 8.27
N GLY A 79 -8.50 -19.06 7.62
CA GLY A 79 -9.20 -17.91 8.19
C GLY A 79 -8.45 -16.58 8.07
N GLY A 80 -7.21 -16.61 7.54
CA GLY A 80 -6.42 -15.43 7.22
C GLY A 80 -6.75 -14.82 5.86
N CYS A 81 -5.78 -14.10 5.29
CA CYS A 81 -5.87 -13.58 3.94
C CYS A 81 -4.54 -13.60 3.17
N ILE A 82 -4.68 -13.53 1.84
CA ILE A 82 -3.63 -13.29 0.88
C ILE A 82 -3.81 -11.86 0.36
N TYR A 83 -2.86 -10.99 0.66
CA TYR A 83 -2.79 -9.64 0.12
C TYR A 83 -1.93 -9.64 -1.15
N LYS A 84 -2.52 -9.22 -2.26
CA LYS A 84 -1.86 -9.07 -3.56
C LYS A 84 -1.75 -7.59 -3.90
N ASN A 85 -0.56 -7.16 -4.28
CA ASN A 85 -0.29 -5.78 -4.67
C ASN A 85 0.39 -5.74 -6.04
N THR A 86 -0.13 -4.89 -6.91
CA THR A 86 0.45 -4.61 -8.23
C THR A 86 0.79 -3.13 -8.31
N LYS A 87 2.05 -2.78 -8.58
CA LYS A 87 2.51 -1.40 -8.81
C LYS A 87 2.95 -1.23 -10.25
N LYS A 88 2.39 -0.24 -10.95
CA LYS A 88 2.77 0.13 -12.31
C LYS A 88 3.48 1.48 -12.29
N TYR A 89 4.76 1.48 -12.60
CA TYR A 89 5.60 2.66 -12.67
C TYR A 89 5.66 3.14 -14.13
N HIS A 90 5.35 4.41 -14.34
CA HIS A 90 5.44 5.04 -15.65
C HIS A 90 6.72 5.86 -15.70
N THR A 91 7.64 5.51 -16.60
CA THR A 91 8.90 6.24 -16.74
C THR A 91 8.87 7.21 -17.92
N LYS A 92 9.54 8.35 -17.73
CA LYS A 92 9.88 9.25 -18.84
C LYS A 92 10.81 8.51 -19.82
N ALA A 93 10.77 8.89 -21.09
CA ALA A 93 11.65 8.29 -22.11
C ALA A 93 13.13 8.46 -21.71
N GLY A 94 13.91 7.38 -21.81
CA GLY A 94 15.33 7.37 -21.43
C GLY A 94 15.60 7.13 -19.93
N VAL A 95 14.56 6.98 -19.09
CA VAL A 95 14.72 6.63 -17.68
C VAL A 95 14.54 5.12 -17.51
N GLU A 96 15.62 4.43 -17.14
CA GLU A 96 15.59 3.04 -16.69
C GLU A 96 15.30 2.98 -15.18
N ILE A 97 14.45 2.02 -14.76
CA ILE A 97 14.30 1.71 -13.34
C ILE A 97 15.39 0.71 -12.98
N SER A 98 16.31 1.09 -12.09
CA SER A 98 17.34 0.17 -11.62
C SER A 98 16.75 -0.93 -10.74
N GLU A 99 17.36 -2.10 -10.75
CA GLU A 99 16.98 -3.21 -9.86
C GLU A 99 17.02 -2.81 -8.38
N GLU A 100 17.95 -1.92 -8.01
CA GLU A 100 18.06 -1.37 -6.65
C GLU A 100 16.80 -0.60 -6.24
N HIS A 101 16.26 0.25 -7.12
CA HIS A 101 15.01 0.97 -6.85
C HIS A 101 13.81 0.00 -6.72
N VAL A 102 13.77 -1.05 -7.54
CA VAL A 102 12.72 -2.08 -7.44
C VAL A 102 12.83 -2.83 -6.11
N LYS A 103 14.05 -3.21 -5.71
CA LYS A 103 14.31 -3.92 -4.46
C LYS A 103 13.95 -3.07 -3.24
N GLY A 104 14.42 -1.81 -3.20
CA GLY A 104 14.07 -0.87 -2.13
C GLY A 104 12.56 -0.64 -2.04
N GLY A 105 11.89 -0.46 -3.18
CA GLY A 105 10.43 -0.32 -3.23
C GLY A 105 9.68 -1.56 -2.71
N LYS A 106 10.19 -2.77 -2.99
CA LYS A 106 9.64 -4.03 -2.47
C LYS A 106 9.82 -4.14 -0.96
N GLU A 107 11.02 -3.90 -0.46
CA GLU A 107 11.35 -3.96 0.97
C GLU A 107 10.49 -2.97 1.77
N GLU A 108 10.33 -1.75 1.26
CA GLU A 108 9.53 -0.73 1.92
C GLU A 108 8.04 -1.07 1.93
N SER A 109 7.52 -1.62 0.82
CA SER A 109 6.12 -2.07 0.74
C SER A 109 5.84 -3.20 1.73
N LEU A 110 6.77 -4.14 1.85
CA LEU A 110 6.67 -5.25 2.80
C LEU A 110 6.76 -4.75 4.24
N ALA A 111 7.69 -3.82 4.53
CA ALA A 111 7.84 -3.22 5.85
C ALA A 111 6.58 -2.48 6.28
N LEU A 112 5.96 -1.71 5.38
CA LEU A 112 4.68 -1.04 5.64
C LEU A 112 3.55 -2.05 5.89
N PHE A 113 3.44 -3.08 5.06
CA PHE A 113 2.44 -4.15 5.25
C PHE A 113 2.60 -4.83 6.62
N LYS A 114 3.83 -5.16 7.00
CA LYS A 114 4.12 -5.79 8.31
C LYS A 114 3.83 -4.87 9.49
N ALA A 115 4.06 -3.57 9.36
CA ALA A 115 3.66 -2.60 10.37
C ALA A 115 2.13 -2.55 10.56
N ILE A 116 1.37 -2.55 9.47
CA ILE A 116 -0.11 -2.60 9.52
C ILE A 116 -0.57 -3.93 10.15
N GLU A 117 -0.01 -5.06 9.72
CA GLU A 117 -0.33 -6.38 10.27
C GLU A 117 -0.07 -6.43 11.78
N ALA A 118 1.11 -5.99 12.23
CA ALA A 118 1.47 -5.95 13.63
C ALA A 118 0.50 -5.09 14.46
N TYR A 119 0.09 -3.93 13.93
CA TYR A 119 -0.92 -3.08 14.57
C TYR A 119 -2.26 -3.82 14.72
N LEU A 120 -2.77 -4.45 13.66
CA LEU A 120 -4.05 -5.15 13.70
C LEU A 120 -4.06 -6.36 14.65
N LEU A 121 -2.91 -7.01 14.84
CA LEU A 121 -2.74 -8.12 15.78
C LEU A 121 -2.63 -7.63 17.23
N ALA A 122 -1.95 -6.50 17.47
CA ALA A 122 -1.85 -5.88 18.80
C ALA A 122 -3.16 -5.22 19.25
N HIS A 123 -4.04 -4.87 18.30
CA HIS A 123 -5.33 -4.22 18.55
C HIS A 123 -6.49 -5.05 17.97
N PRO A 124 -6.87 -6.17 18.63
CA PRO A 124 -7.87 -7.09 18.10
C PRO A 124 -9.25 -6.45 17.88
N ASP A 125 -9.60 -5.43 18.67
CA ASP A 125 -10.87 -4.70 18.58
C ASP A 125 -10.85 -3.54 17.57
N ALA A 126 -9.69 -3.17 17.02
CA ALA A 126 -9.60 -2.13 16.01
C ALA A 126 -10.03 -2.68 14.64
N TYR A 127 -10.95 -1.98 13.95
CA TYR A 127 -11.52 -2.31 12.63
C TYR A 127 -12.54 -3.43 12.59
#